data_AF-A0A858CSJ3-F1
#
_entry.id   AF-A0A858CSJ3-F1
#
_cell.length_a   1.000
_cell.length_b   1.000
_cell.length_c   1.000
_cell.angle_alpha   90.00
_cell.angle_beta   90.00
_cell.angle_gamma   90.00
#
_symmetry.space_group_name_H-M   'P 1'
#
loop_
_entity.id
_entity.type
_entity.pdbx_description
1 polymer ?
#
loop_
_entity_poly.entity_id
_entity_poly.type
_entity_poly.pdbx_seq_one_letter_code
_entity_poly.pdbx_strand_id
1 'polypeptide(L)'
;MDTETTNHDLFSAIEEKAPLPLIPDRHPQHDLFICDVADAVLKDMMAHMEHPFYSLSKKPETNVRRYEHNGNWIEITPSVKGLATIYDKDILIYCISQIMAKLKNNEPVTPRVRINSRDLLIFTNRGTSGRDYMALIEALDRLEGTRIRTNIRSGDEEQMDGFGLIDASSIRRKHGLDGRLLWCEVKLSDWVFNAIRSMEVLTLHRDYFRLRKPIERRVYEIARKHCGAKDSWKIGLPTLLKKTGSQSPLKRFRQMIRDLADFDHLPDYSVSFDTETDMVTFRNRGSMVVLPPSEPWDGHLEADAHQDARIVAPGWDVYMLEREWRSWLGDNEIEPKHPAKHFIKFCKSWYENRGKP
;
A
#
# COMPACT_ATOMS: atom_id res chain seq x y z
N MET A 1 53.90 -1.61 54.33
CA MET A 1 52.47 -1.98 54.38
C MET A 1 51.88 -1.39 53.13
N ASP A 2 52.12 -2.08 52.01
CA ASP A 2 51.67 -1.66 50.69
C ASP A 2 50.33 -2.33 50.44
N THR A 3 49.27 -1.53 50.42
CA THR A 3 47.92 -2.03 50.10
C THR A 3 47.76 -2.06 48.59
N GLU A 4 47.86 -3.25 48.01
CA GLU A 4 47.41 -3.55 46.66
C GLU A 4 45.88 -3.36 46.58
N THR A 5 45.44 -2.27 45.95
CA THR A 5 44.05 -2.12 45.52
C THR A 5 43.91 -2.72 44.13
N THR A 6 43.38 -3.94 44.09
CA THR A 6 42.99 -4.62 42.85
C THR A 6 41.84 -3.83 42.21
N ASN A 7 42.09 -3.18 41.07
CA ASN A 7 41.04 -2.62 40.21
C ASN A 7 40.25 -3.78 39.57
N HIS A 8 39.23 -4.27 40.28
CA HIS A 8 38.06 -4.85 39.63
C HIS A 8 37.14 -3.69 39.19
N ASP A 9 36.50 -3.85 38.03
CA ASP A 9 35.48 -2.97 37.45
C ASP A 9 35.96 -1.78 36.59
N LEU A 10 36.66 -2.09 35.50
CA LEU A 10 36.54 -1.31 34.26
C LEU A 10 36.49 -2.29 33.11
N PHE A 11 35.29 -2.65 32.63
CA PHE A 11 34.93 -2.98 31.23
C PHE A 11 33.49 -3.55 31.19
N SER A 12 32.53 -2.84 31.79
CA SER A 12 31.14 -2.91 31.32
C SER A 12 31.01 -1.90 30.19
N ALA A 13 31.55 -2.25 29.02
CA ALA A 13 31.19 -1.57 27.79
C ALA A 13 29.66 -1.66 27.67
N ILE A 14 29.01 -0.50 27.76
CA ILE A 14 27.61 -0.35 27.40
C ILE A 14 27.54 -0.77 25.93
N GLU A 15 27.07 -1.99 25.66
CA GLU A 15 26.58 -2.34 24.34
C GLU A 15 25.53 -1.29 24.00
N GLU A 16 25.86 -0.39 23.06
CA GLU A 16 24.87 0.44 22.39
C GLU A 16 23.81 -0.52 21.83
N LYS A 17 22.72 -0.72 22.57
CA LYS A 17 21.58 -1.49 22.10
C LYS A 17 21.20 -0.92 20.75
N ALA A 18 21.45 -1.70 19.69
CA ALA A 18 20.99 -1.38 18.36
C ALA A 18 19.52 -0.96 18.48
N PRO A 19 19.14 0.21 17.94
CA PRO A 19 17.80 0.74 18.16
C PRO A 19 16.78 -0.31 17.74
N LEU A 20 15.87 -0.64 18.65
CA LEU A 20 14.81 -1.64 18.41
C LEU A 20 14.20 -1.42 17.01
N PRO A 21 14.05 -2.48 16.21
CA PRO A 21 13.71 -2.36 14.79
C PRO A 21 12.31 -1.76 14.59
N LEU A 22 11.38 -2.07 15.49
CA LEU A 22 10.07 -1.44 15.59
C LEU A 22 10.09 -0.30 16.61
N ILE A 23 9.42 0.81 16.30
CA ILE A 23 9.14 1.83 17.33
C ILE A 23 8.15 1.25 18.37
N PRO A 24 8.18 1.77 19.62
CA PRO A 24 7.23 1.34 20.65
C PRO A 24 5.79 1.46 20.15
N ASP A 25 4.95 0.52 20.57
CA ASP A 25 3.51 0.71 20.47
C ASP A 25 3.11 1.81 21.46
N ARG A 26 2.76 2.98 20.92
CA ARG A 26 2.39 4.14 21.72
C ARG A 26 0.94 4.06 22.18
N HIS A 27 0.13 3.27 21.48
CA HIS A 27 -1.31 3.18 21.67
C HIS A 27 -1.75 1.71 21.58
N PRO A 28 -1.58 0.90 22.65
CA PRO A 28 -1.81 -0.55 22.64
C PRO A 28 -3.26 -0.98 22.41
N GLN A 29 -4.21 -0.06 22.52
CA GLN A 29 -5.61 -0.27 22.13
C GLN A 29 -5.84 0.31 20.76
N HIS A 30 -6.56 -0.38 19.89
CA HIS A 30 -7.54 0.10 18.91
C HIS A 30 -7.94 -1.10 18.04
N ASP A 31 -9.08 -1.72 18.31
CA ASP A 31 -9.65 -2.77 17.46
C ASP A 31 -10.21 -2.16 16.16
N LEU A 32 -9.31 -1.79 15.24
CA LEU A 32 -9.66 -1.22 13.93
C LEU A 32 -8.90 -1.94 12.83
N PHE A 33 -9.63 -2.34 11.79
CA PHE A 33 -9.07 -2.86 10.54
C PHE A 33 -8.25 -1.76 9.83
N ILE A 34 -7.09 -2.13 9.27
CA ILE A 34 -6.16 -1.21 8.59
C ILE A 34 -6.09 -1.58 7.10
N CYS A 35 -6.51 -0.67 6.23
CA CYS A 35 -6.55 -0.85 4.78
C CYS A 35 -5.68 0.19 4.07
N ASP A 36 -4.87 -0.25 3.11
CA ASP A 36 -4.03 0.59 2.26
C ASP A 36 -4.40 0.41 0.78
N VAL A 37 -4.50 1.52 0.06
CA VAL A 37 -4.97 1.57 -1.34
C VAL A 37 -3.90 2.10 -2.26
N ALA A 38 -2.76 2.61 -1.76
CA ALA A 38 -1.76 3.17 -2.66
C ALA A 38 -1.28 2.15 -3.72
N ASP A 39 -1.25 0.86 -3.40
CA ASP A 39 -0.92 -0.20 -4.35
C ASP A 39 -2.13 -0.73 -5.14
N ALA A 40 -3.34 -0.35 -4.76
CA ALA A 40 -4.59 -0.95 -5.18
C ALA A 40 -5.51 0.02 -5.95
N VAL A 41 -5.33 1.35 -5.84
CA VAL A 41 -5.75 2.38 -6.83
C VAL A 41 -5.21 2.11 -8.24
N LEU A 42 -4.24 1.21 -8.30
CA LEU A 42 -3.40 0.97 -9.46
C LEU A 42 -3.42 -0.49 -9.89
N LYS A 43 -4.26 -1.31 -9.23
CA LYS A 43 -4.45 -2.71 -9.61
C LYS A 43 -5.06 -2.78 -11.02
N ASP A 44 -6.07 -1.96 -11.30
CA ASP A 44 -6.66 -1.86 -12.64
C ASP A 44 -5.91 -0.93 -13.61
N MET A 45 -5.28 0.15 -13.13
CA MET A 45 -4.76 1.21 -14.03
C MET A 45 -3.28 1.06 -14.38
N MET A 46 -2.56 0.22 -13.63
CA MET A 46 -1.11 0.08 -13.71
C MET A 46 -0.71 -1.37 -13.42
N ALA A 47 -1.38 -2.33 -14.08
CA ALA A 47 -1.20 -3.78 -13.96
C ALA A 47 0.27 -4.27 -14.04
N HIS A 48 1.18 -3.43 -14.55
CA HIS A 48 2.60 -3.74 -14.73
C HIS A 48 3.57 -2.80 -14.00
N MET A 49 3.05 -1.86 -13.20
CA MET A 49 3.77 -0.68 -12.77
C MET A 49 3.65 -0.51 -11.24
N GLU A 50 4.54 -1.15 -10.48
CA GLU A 50 4.70 -0.93 -9.03
C GLU A 50 5.57 0.31 -8.77
N HIS A 51 5.01 1.51 -8.92
CA HIS A 51 5.81 2.74 -8.81
C HIS A 51 5.75 3.37 -7.43
N PRO A 52 6.86 3.93 -6.95
CA PRO A 52 6.90 4.64 -5.69
C PRO A 52 6.46 6.10 -5.89
N PHE A 53 5.20 6.37 -5.56
CA PHE A 53 4.62 7.72 -5.47
C PHE A 53 5.25 8.54 -4.36
N TYR A 54 5.64 7.83 -3.30
CA TYR A 54 6.11 8.45 -2.09
C TYR A 54 7.64 8.57 -2.07
N SER A 55 8.10 9.68 -1.53
CA SER A 55 9.50 9.80 -1.13
C SER A 55 9.82 8.85 0.03
N LEU A 56 10.95 8.15 -0.10
CA LEU A 56 11.57 7.37 0.99
C LEU A 56 12.62 8.20 1.75
N SER A 57 12.80 9.47 1.38
CA SER A 57 13.70 10.41 2.04
C SER A 57 12.97 11.11 3.19
N LYS A 58 13.72 11.44 4.24
CA LYS A 58 13.25 12.35 5.31
C LYS A 58 13.47 13.82 4.95
N LYS A 59 14.31 14.10 3.94
CA LYS A 59 14.52 15.45 3.42
C LYS A 59 13.51 15.72 2.31
N PRO A 60 12.94 16.94 2.24
CA PRO A 60 12.04 17.33 1.16
C PRO A 60 12.68 17.08 -0.21
N GLU A 61 11.95 16.39 -1.08
CA GLU A 61 12.37 16.12 -2.46
C GLU A 61 11.53 16.95 -3.41
N THR A 62 12.16 17.88 -4.12
CA THR A 62 11.48 18.81 -5.06
C THR A 62 11.77 18.48 -6.52
N ASN A 63 12.48 17.37 -6.79
CA ASN A 63 12.78 16.92 -8.14
C ASN A 63 11.59 16.15 -8.72
N VAL A 64 11.27 16.41 -9.98
CA VAL A 64 10.29 15.62 -10.73
C VAL A 64 10.84 14.21 -10.92
N ARG A 65 9.99 13.20 -10.66
CA ARG A 65 10.33 11.80 -10.88
C ARG A 65 9.54 11.29 -12.06
N ARG A 66 10.21 10.61 -12.99
CA ARG A 66 9.55 9.90 -14.09
C ARG A 66 9.97 8.45 -14.07
N TYR A 67 9.00 7.56 -14.15
CA TYR A 67 9.21 6.13 -14.28
C TYR A 67 8.54 5.65 -15.55
N GLU A 68 9.20 4.73 -16.24
CA GLU A 68 8.71 4.16 -17.50
C GLU A 68 8.97 2.65 -17.54
N HIS A 69 8.02 1.90 -18.07
CA HIS A 69 8.15 0.48 -18.36
C HIS A 69 7.12 0.10 -19.43
N ASN A 70 7.56 -0.67 -20.44
CA ASN A 70 6.69 -1.26 -21.45
C ASN A 70 5.73 -0.24 -22.12
N GLY A 71 6.20 0.98 -22.39
CA GLY A 71 5.42 2.05 -23.03
C GLY A 71 4.50 2.85 -22.09
N ASN A 72 4.31 2.39 -20.86
CA ASN A 72 3.59 3.14 -19.83
C ASN A 72 4.59 3.96 -19.00
N TRP A 73 4.24 5.20 -18.68
CA TRP A 73 5.03 6.06 -17.84
C TRP A 73 4.17 6.79 -16.82
N ILE A 74 4.80 7.09 -15.70
CA ILE A 74 4.25 7.93 -14.65
C ILE A 74 5.26 9.01 -14.30
N GLU A 75 4.78 10.25 -14.26
CA GLU A 75 5.51 11.42 -13.83
C GLU A 75 4.89 11.96 -12.55
N ILE A 76 5.74 12.24 -11.56
CA ILE A 76 5.34 12.73 -10.25
C ILE A 76 6.04 14.06 -10.03
N THR A 77 5.24 15.12 -9.96
CA THR A 77 5.69 16.48 -9.77
C THR A 77 5.41 16.90 -8.33
N PRO A 78 6.46 17.16 -7.51
CA PRO A 78 6.29 17.70 -6.18
C PRO A 78 6.02 19.21 -6.21
N SER A 79 5.48 19.74 -5.11
CA SER A 79 5.42 21.19 -4.88
C SER A 79 6.70 21.71 -4.22
N VAL A 80 6.75 23.01 -3.94
CA VAL A 80 7.83 23.64 -3.14
C VAL A 80 7.93 23.08 -1.72
N LYS A 81 6.88 22.40 -1.22
CA LYS A 81 6.88 21.71 0.08
C LYS A 81 7.54 20.32 0.00
N GLY A 82 7.88 19.87 -1.20
CA GLY A 82 8.44 18.55 -1.48
C GLY A 82 7.36 17.50 -1.76
N LEU A 83 7.84 16.35 -2.24
CA LEU A 83 7.01 15.18 -2.54
C LEU A 83 6.41 14.59 -1.27
N ALA A 84 5.17 14.10 -1.34
CA ALA A 84 4.58 13.28 -0.28
C ALA A 84 5.51 12.12 0.09
N THR A 85 5.76 11.94 1.37
CA THR A 85 6.61 10.87 1.90
C THR A 85 5.80 9.62 2.21
N ILE A 86 6.46 8.47 2.37
CA ILE A 86 5.78 7.22 2.70
C ILE A 86 5.05 7.28 4.05
N TYR A 87 5.46 8.19 4.94
CA TYR A 87 4.75 8.44 6.19
C TYR A 87 3.48 9.26 5.96
N ASP A 88 3.46 10.19 5.01
CA ASP A 88 2.27 11.00 4.71
C ASP A 88 1.12 10.12 4.21
N LYS A 89 1.46 9.03 3.53
CA LYS A 89 0.53 7.96 3.14
C LYS A 89 -0.33 7.43 4.29
N ASP A 90 0.18 7.43 5.53
CA ASP A 90 -0.57 6.96 6.69
C ASP A 90 -1.92 7.69 6.86
N ILE A 91 -2.00 8.95 6.40
CA ILE A 91 -3.25 9.73 6.38
C ILE A 91 -4.25 9.11 5.41
N LEU A 92 -3.80 8.72 4.22
CA LEU A 92 -4.64 8.07 3.23
C LEU A 92 -5.10 6.70 3.74
N ILE A 93 -4.20 5.88 4.29
CA ILE A 93 -4.53 4.58 4.90
C ILE A 93 -5.67 4.74 5.92
N TYR A 94 -5.61 5.77 6.77
CA TYR A 94 -6.70 6.07 7.70
C TYR A 94 -8.00 6.45 6.98
N CYS A 95 -7.97 7.40 6.04
CA CYS A 95 -9.15 7.81 5.27
C CYS A 95 -9.84 6.62 4.60
N ILE A 96 -9.05 5.76 3.97
CA ILE A 96 -9.52 4.54 3.32
C ILE A 96 -10.14 3.61 4.35
N SER A 97 -9.46 3.34 5.45
CA SER A 97 -9.96 2.42 6.48
C SER A 97 -11.33 2.88 6.99
N GLN A 98 -11.55 4.19 7.13
CA GLN A 98 -12.87 4.75 7.47
C GLN A 98 -13.91 4.55 6.37
N ILE A 99 -13.56 4.76 5.10
CA ILE A 99 -14.48 4.54 3.96
C ILE A 99 -14.83 3.05 3.85
N MET A 100 -13.85 2.15 3.95
CA MET A 100 -14.06 0.71 3.88
C MET A 100 -14.93 0.20 5.03
N ALA A 101 -14.72 0.71 6.25
CA ALA A 101 -15.58 0.39 7.39
C ALA A 101 -17.04 0.79 7.14
N LYS A 102 -17.27 1.98 6.56
CA LYS A 102 -18.62 2.44 6.17
C LYS A 102 -19.22 1.58 5.06
N LEU A 103 -18.45 1.25 4.02
CA LEU A 103 -18.90 0.37 2.94
C LEU A 103 -19.31 -1.01 3.48
N LYS A 104 -18.50 -1.59 4.39
CA LYS A 104 -18.81 -2.87 5.05
C LYS A 104 -20.12 -2.81 5.87
N ASN A 105 -20.44 -1.64 6.43
CA ASN A 105 -21.68 -1.40 7.16
C ASN A 105 -22.86 -1.00 6.25
N ASN A 106 -22.70 -1.03 4.92
CA ASN A 106 -23.69 -0.54 3.95
C ASN A 106 -24.09 0.94 4.14
N GLU A 107 -23.17 1.76 4.64
CA GLU A 107 -23.37 3.20 4.81
C GLU A 107 -22.96 3.97 3.54
N PRO A 108 -23.63 5.10 3.23
CA PRO A 108 -23.24 5.95 2.11
C PRO A 108 -21.87 6.59 2.36
N VAL A 109 -21.02 6.58 1.32
CA VAL A 109 -19.68 7.15 1.36
C VAL A 109 -19.51 8.29 0.37
N THR A 110 -18.62 9.23 0.69
CA THR A 110 -18.26 10.35 -0.18
C THR A 110 -16.74 10.49 -0.21
N PRO A 111 -16.15 11.14 -1.24
CA PRO A 111 -14.71 11.37 -1.29
C PRO A 111 -14.20 12.33 -0.20
N ARG A 112 -15.10 13.05 0.51
CA ARG A 112 -14.72 13.90 1.66
C ARG A 112 -14.80 13.11 2.96
N VAL A 113 -13.66 12.97 3.63
CA VAL A 113 -13.53 12.29 4.93
C VAL A 113 -13.20 13.32 5.99
N ARG A 114 -14.10 13.49 6.97
CA ARG A 114 -13.83 14.27 8.19
C ARG A 114 -13.15 13.37 9.23
N ILE A 115 -12.04 13.86 9.76
CA ILE A 115 -11.11 13.09 10.58
C ILE A 115 -10.86 13.85 11.89
N ASN A 116 -11.12 13.20 13.02
CA ASN A 116 -10.58 13.66 14.29
C ASN A 116 -9.06 13.46 14.28
N SER A 117 -8.31 14.55 14.39
CA SER A 117 -6.86 14.49 14.20
C SER A 117 -6.15 13.77 15.34
N ARG A 118 -6.72 13.74 16.55
CA ARG A 118 -6.17 12.93 17.64
C ARG A 118 -6.29 11.44 17.31
N ASP A 119 -7.44 11.02 16.81
CA ASP A 119 -7.72 9.61 16.50
C ASP A 119 -6.86 9.13 15.33
N LEU A 120 -6.65 9.97 14.31
CA LEU A 120 -5.70 9.70 13.23
C LEU A 120 -4.27 9.50 13.76
N LEU A 121 -3.79 10.40 14.63
CA LEU A 121 -2.43 10.28 15.19
C LEU A 121 -2.29 9.00 16.02
N ILE A 122 -3.33 8.63 16.77
CA ILE A 122 -3.36 7.39 17.54
C ILE A 122 -3.34 6.17 16.63
N PHE A 123 -4.23 6.12 15.63
CA PHE A 123 -4.32 5.02 14.67
C PHE A 123 -3.01 4.77 13.93
N THR A 124 -2.32 5.84 13.54
CA THR A 124 -1.05 5.78 12.79
C THR A 124 0.19 5.62 13.70
N ASN A 125 0.00 5.28 14.98
CA ASN A 125 1.04 5.13 15.99
C ASN A 125 1.99 6.36 16.13
N ARG A 126 1.47 7.57 15.88
CA ARG A 126 2.20 8.83 16.03
C ARG A 126 2.08 9.36 17.46
N GLY A 127 2.95 10.32 17.80
CA GLY A 127 2.79 11.09 19.03
C GLY A 127 1.56 12.01 18.95
N THR A 128 1.12 12.51 20.10
CA THR A 128 0.00 13.46 20.20
C THR A 128 0.46 14.80 20.79
N SER A 129 1.72 15.17 20.60
CA SER A 129 2.28 16.46 21.02
C SER A 129 1.99 17.54 19.98
N GLY A 130 2.13 18.82 20.32
CA GLY A 130 1.94 19.92 19.37
C GLY A 130 2.80 19.80 18.10
N ARG A 131 4.01 19.24 18.22
CA ARG A 131 4.90 18.96 17.10
C ARG A 131 4.29 17.94 16.11
N ASP A 132 3.62 16.91 16.62
CA ASP A 132 2.99 15.88 15.79
C ASP A 132 1.79 16.44 15.01
N TYR A 133 1.03 17.36 15.61
CA TYR A 133 -0.03 18.07 14.90
C TYR A 133 0.53 19.00 13.81
N MET A 134 1.65 19.68 14.03
CA MET A 134 2.29 20.47 12.98
C MET A 134 2.81 19.58 11.83
N ALA A 135 3.42 18.44 12.17
CA ALA A 135 3.85 17.46 11.17
C ALA A 135 2.68 16.88 10.35
N LEU A 136 1.49 16.74 10.94
CA LEU A 136 0.26 16.37 10.23
C LEU A 136 -0.13 17.43 9.19
N ILE A 137 -0.02 18.72 9.53
CA ILE A 137 -0.33 19.82 8.60
C ILE A 137 0.66 19.82 7.43
N GLU A 138 1.96 19.70 7.72
CA GLU A 138 2.99 19.62 6.67
C GLU A 138 2.80 18.40 5.77
N ALA A 139 2.32 17.28 6.32
CA ALA A 139 1.97 16.09 5.55
C ALA A 139 0.79 16.34 4.60
N LEU A 140 -0.25 17.04 5.05
CA LEU A 140 -1.37 17.43 4.20
C LEU A 140 -0.91 18.37 3.07
N ASP A 141 -0.07 19.37 3.37
CA ASP A 141 0.50 20.28 2.36
C ASP A 141 1.27 19.51 1.27
N ARG A 142 2.06 18.50 1.64
CA ARG A 142 2.79 17.66 0.68
C ARG A 142 1.87 16.76 -0.14
N LEU A 143 0.84 16.18 0.48
CA LEU A 143 -0.15 15.35 -0.21
C LEU A 143 -0.93 16.17 -1.25
N GLU A 144 -1.36 17.38 -0.90
CA GLU A 144 -2.10 18.29 -1.77
C GLU A 144 -1.21 18.81 -2.92
N GLY A 145 0.07 19.06 -2.63
CA GLY A 145 1.05 19.53 -3.61
C GLY A 145 1.63 18.47 -4.54
N THR A 146 1.38 17.17 -4.30
CA THR A 146 1.92 16.09 -5.14
C THR A 146 0.99 15.83 -6.33
N ARG A 147 1.48 16.09 -7.54
CA ARG A 147 0.75 15.85 -8.79
C ARG A 147 1.34 14.66 -9.54
N ILE A 148 0.46 13.84 -10.08
CA ILE A 148 0.76 12.64 -10.83
C ILE A 148 0.23 12.85 -12.24
N ARG A 149 1.02 12.50 -13.25
CA ARG A 149 0.62 12.44 -14.65
C ARG A 149 1.04 11.09 -15.22
N THR A 150 0.19 10.49 -16.05
CA THR A 150 0.45 9.16 -16.62
C THR A 150 -0.28 9.02 -17.95
N ASN A 151 0.22 8.14 -18.82
CA ASN A 151 -0.46 7.75 -20.05
C ASN A 151 -1.21 6.44 -19.80
N ILE A 152 -2.48 6.55 -19.41
CA ILE A 152 -3.31 5.36 -19.19
C ILE A 152 -4.10 5.11 -20.47
N ARG A 153 -4.08 3.87 -20.93
CA ARG A 153 -4.91 3.42 -22.04
C ARG A 153 -6.29 3.07 -21.49
N SER A 154 -7.33 3.69 -22.04
CA SER A 154 -8.72 3.35 -21.76
C SER A 154 -9.37 2.99 -23.08
N GLY A 155 -9.54 1.69 -23.35
CA GLY A 155 -9.97 1.21 -24.67
C GLY A 155 -8.93 1.46 -25.77
N ASP A 156 -9.38 1.95 -26.93
CA ASP A 156 -8.54 2.25 -28.11
C ASP A 156 -7.93 3.66 -28.10
N GLU A 157 -8.22 4.48 -27.08
CA GLU A 157 -7.71 5.85 -26.96
C GLU A 157 -6.56 5.95 -25.93
N GLU A 158 -5.49 6.67 -26.30
CA GLU A 158 -4.43 7.04 -25.38
C GLU A 158 -4.83 8.31 -24.62
N GLN A 159 -5.18 8.17 -23.34
CA GLN A 159 -5.57 9.27 -22.48
C GLN A 159 -4.40 9.70 -21.58
N MET A 160 -4.10 11.00 -21.56
CA MET A 160 -3.13 11.59 -20.65
C MET A 160 -3.86 12.25 -19.49
N ASP A 161 -3.87 11.57 -18.33
CA ASP A 161 -4.52 12.08 -17.13
C ASP A 161 -3.53 12.63 -16.12
N GLY A 162 -3.93 13.73 -15.48
CA GLY A 162 -3.20 14.36 -14.40
C GLY A 162 -4.07 14.47 -13.14
N PHE A 163 -3.65 13.84 -12.05
CA PHE A 163 -4.41 13.82 -10.79
C PHE A 163 -3.50 14.01 -9.57
N GLY A 164 -4.10 14.24 -8.40
CA GLY A 164 -3.40 14.28 -7.12
C GLY A 164 -3.79 13.08 -6.25
N LEU A 165 -3.09 12.88 -5.14
CA LEU A 165 -3.51 11.90 -4.14
C LEU A 165 -4.75 12.38 -3.35
N ILE A 166 -4.80 13.69 -3.11
CA ILE A 166 -5.96 14.39 -2.54
C ILE A 166 -6.24 15.63 -3.40
N ASP A 167 -7.50 16.02 -3.45
CA ASP A 167 -7.95 17.21 -4.19
C ASP A 167 -7.99 18.46 -3.31
N ALA A 168 -8.23 18.28 -2.01
CA ALA A 168 -8.29 19.38 -1.06
C ALA A 168 -8.10 18.87 0.38
N SER A 169 -7.55 19.72 1.23
CA SER A 169 -7.57 19.52 2.68
C SER A 169 -8.15 20.75 3.40
N SER A 170 -8.72 20.56 4.59
CA SER A 170 -9.11 21.66 5.47
C SER A 170 -8.87 21.31 6.92
N ILE A 171 -8.47 22.30 7.72
CA ILE A 171 -8.13 22.12 9.14
C ILE A 171 -9.01 23.05 9.97
N ARG A 172 -9.60 22.55 11.05
CA ARG A 172 -10.30 23.36 12.04
C ARG A 172 -9.55 23.42 13.36
N ARG A 173 -9.50 24.62 13.92
CA ARG A 173 -8.85 24.93 15.18
C ARG A 173 -9.82 25.62 16.13
N LYS A 174 -9.60 25.42 17.43
CA LYS A 174 -10.25 26.15 18.51
C LYS A 174 -9.34 27.28 18.97
N HIS A 175 -9.85 28.49 19.14
CA HIS A 175 -9.09 29.69 19.56
C HIS A 175 -8.16 30.28 18.49
N GLY A 176 -8.61 30.37 17.24
CA GLY A 176 -7.87 31.02 16.16
C GLY A 176 -6.84 30.12 15.46
N LEU A 177 -6.04 30.70 14.56
CA LEU A 177 -5.11 29.98 13.69
C LEU A 177 -3.94 29.33 14.45
N ASP A 178 -3.56 29.87 15.61
CA ASP A 178 -2.55 29.29 16.51
C ASP A 178 -3.17 28.37 17.58
N GLY A 179 -4.49 28.22 17.52
CA GLY A 179 -5.26 27.46 18.48
C GLY A 179 -5.16 25.94 18.30
N ARG A 180 -5.79 25.21 19.23
CA ARG A 180 -5.80 23.74 19.26
C ARG A 180 -6.49 23.17 18.03
N LEU A 181 -5.80 22.31 17.29
CA LEU A 181 -6.37 21.57 16.17
C LEU A 181 -7.46 20.60 16.68
N LEU A 182 -8.66 20.67 16.08
CA LEU A 182 -9.81 19.85 16.44
C LEU A 182 -9.96 18.67 15.48
N TRP A 183 -10.12 18.96 14.19
CA TRP A 183 -10.30 17.98 13.15
C TRP A 183 -9.76 18.52 11.83
N CYS A 184 -9.45 17.61 10.92
CA CYS A 184 -9.18 17.92 9.52
C CYS A 184 -10.21 17.22 8.64
N GLU A 185 -10.38 17.71 7.43
CA GLU A 185 -11.16 17.08 6.38
C GLU A 185 -10.28 16.92 5.15
N VAL A 186 -10.34 15.75 4.54
CA VAL A 186 -9.55 15.40 3.36
C VAL A 186 -10.54 15.03 2.26
N LYS A 187 -10.47 15.71 1.11
CA LYS A 187 -11.13 15.31 -0.12
C LYS A 187 -10.16 14.44 -0.90
N LEU A 188 -10.41 13.13 -0.94
CA LEU A 188 -9.69 12.21 -1.83
C LEU A 188 -9.95 12.60 -3.29
N SER A 189 -8.95 12.39 -4.15
CA SER A 189 -9.17 12.56 -5.58
C SER A 189 -10.15 11.50 -6.10
N ASP A 190 -10.84 11.80 -7.19
CA ASP A 190 -11.80 10.87 -7.79
C ASP A 190 -11.14 9.55 -8.16
N TRP A 191 -9.87 9.59 -8.56
CA TRP A 191 -9.03 8.42 -8.82
C TRP A 191 -8.89 7.52 -7.59
N VAL A 192 -8.44 8.08 -6.47
CA VAL A 192 -8.29 7.32 -5.22
C VAL A 192 -9.65 6.83 -4.72
N PHE A 193 -10.69 7.64 -4.84
CA PHE A 193 -12.02 7.28 -4.36
C PHE A 193 -12.67 6.15 -5.20
N ASN A 194 -12.55 6.18 -6.52
CA ASN A 194 -13.08 5.15 -7.41
C ASN A 194 -12.42 3.79 -7.17
N ALA A 195 -11.12 3.78 -6.94
CA ALA A 195 -10.38 2.59 -6.56
C ALA A 195 -10.80 1.97 -5.23
N ILE A 196 -11.14 2.80 -4.24
CA ILE A 196 -11.70 2.29 -2.98
C ILE A 196 -13.03 1.58 -3.26
N ARG A 197 -13.85 2.15 -4.16
CA ARG A 197 -15.16 1.59 -4.51
C ARG A 197 -15.07 0.30 -5.32
N SER A 198 -13.99 0.07 -6.08
CA SER A 198 -13.73 -1.22 -6.74
C SER A 198 -13.19 -2.29 -5.78
N MET A 199 -13.12 -2.02 -4.47
CA MET A 199 -12.61 -2.91 -3.42
C MET A 199 -11.18 -3.40 -3.67
N GLU A 200 -10.43 -2.65 -4.46
CA GLU A 200 -9.02 -2.88 -4.66
C GLU A 200 -8.31 -2.25 -3.46
N VAL A 201 -8.23 -2.95 -2.33
CA VAL A 201 -7.47 -2.51 -1.15
C VAL A 201 -6.65 -3.66 -0.57
N LEU A 202 -5.44 -3.38 -0.07
CA LEU A 202 -4.62 -4.34 0.66
C LEU A 202 -4.81 -4.13 2.17
N THR A 203 -5.11 -5.20 2.91
CA THR A 203 -5.13 -5.14 4.38
C THR A 203 -3.71 -5.20 4.91
N LEU A 204 -3.34 -4.23 5.76
CA LEU A 204 -2.02 -4.19 6.39
C LEU A 204 -2.08 -4.63 7.85
N HIS A 205 -0.99 -5.20 8.35
CA HIS A 205 -0.81 -5.51 9.76
C HIS A 205 -0.60 -4.23 10.58
N ARG A 206 -1.07 -4.23 11.83
CA ARG A 206 -0.97 -3.06 12.74
C ARG A 206 0.45 -2.54 12.92
N ASP A 207 1.40 -3.47 13.07
CA ASP A 207 2.82 -3.14 13.22
C ASP A 207 3.46 -2.46 11.98
N TYR A 208 2.73 -2.35 10.85
CA TYR A 208 3.16 -1.50 9.73
C TYR A 208 3.49 -0.08 10.19
N PHE A 209 2.66 0.53 11.04
CA PHE A 209 2.91 1.88 11.55
C PHE A 209 4.12 1.94 12.50
N ARG A 210 4.57 0.79 13.02
CA ARG A 210 5.75 0.68 13.87
C ARG A 210 7.05 0.48 13.08
N LEU A 211 6.98 0.21 11.79
CA LEU A 211 8.16 0.17 10.92
C LEU A 211 8.80 1.55 10.87
N ARG A 212 10.03 1.63 11.39
CA ARG A 212 10.75 2.89 11.59
C ARG A 212 11.34 3.41 10.30
N LYS A 213 11.90 2.53 9.45
CA LYS A 213 12.62 2.94 8.24
C LYS A 213 11.65 3.04 7.05
N PRO A 214 11.72 4.12 6.24
CA PRO A 214 10.88 4.27 5.05
C PRO A 214 10.98 3.08 4.10
N ILE A 215 12.21 2.57 3.92
CA ILE A 215 12.46 1.45 3.01
C ILE A 215 11.80 0.16 3.48
N GLU A 216 11.76 -0.10 4.78
CA GLU A 216 11.14 -1.31 5.33
C GLU A 216 9.62 -1.29 5.14
N ARG A 217 8.98 -0.11 5.27
CA ARG A 217 7.56 0.07 4.93
C ARG A 217 7.29 -0.26 3.46
N ARG A 218 8.11 0.28 2.55
CA ARG A 218 7.95 0.00 1.11
C ARG A 218 8.19 -1.46 0.77
N VAL A 219 9.17 -2.09 1.41
CA VAL A 219 9.44 -3.53 1.25
C VAL A 219 8.27 -4.37 1.77
N TYR A 220 7.66 -4.01 2.90
CA TYR A 220 6.44 -4.66 3.41
C TYR A 220 5.28 -4.57 2.41
N GLU A 221 5.02 -3.40 1.83
CA GLU A 221 3.96 -3.22 0.82
C GLU A 221 4.16 -4.14 -0.39
N ILE A 222 5.37 -4.17 -0.93
CA ILE A 222 5.74 -5.04 -2.06
C ILE A 222 5.56 -6.51 -1.67
N ALA A 223 6.03 -6.92 -0.49
CA ALA A 223 5.82 -8.27 0.01
C ALA A 223 4.32 -8.59 0.15
N ARG A 224 3.53 -7.65 0.66
CA ARG A 224 2.07 -7.78 0.83
C ARG A 224 1.35 -7.97 -0.49
N LYS A 225 1.78 -7.25 -1.53
CA LYS A 225 1.23 -7.36 -2.88
C LYS A 225 1.58 -8.69 -3.56
N HIS A 226 2.83 -9.15 -3.47
CA HIS A 226 3.30 -10.31 -4.25
C HIS A 226 3.21 -11.64 -3.52
N CYS A 227 3.60 -11.64 -2.26
CA CYS A 227 3.50 -12.81 -1.41
C CYS A 227 2.03 -13.00 -1.02
N GLY A 228 1.37 -11.94 -0.56
CA GLY A 228 0.00 -12.04 -0.06
C GLY A 228 -0.10 -13.17 0.95
N ALA A 229 -1.13 -14.02 0.85
CA ALA A 229 -1.29 -15.19 1.71
C ALA A 229 -0.44 -16.42 1.31
N LYS A 230 0.32 -16.38 0.21
CA LYS A 230 1.14 -17.52 -0.24
C LYS A 230 2.23 -17.85 0.78
N ASP A 231 2.68 -19.11 0.80
CA ASP A 231 3.72 -19.57 1.72
C ASP A 231 5.01 -18.75 1.60
N SER A 232 5.43 -18.44 0.37
CA SER A 232 6.60 -17.62 0.14
C SER A 232 6.60 -16.95 -1.24
N TRP A 233 7.42 -15.89 -1.36
CA TRP A 233 7.72 -15.20 -2.60
C TRP A 233 9.19 -14.80 -2.64
N LYS A 234 9.83 -14.94 -3.82
CA LYS A 234 11.25 -14.65 -4.03
C LYS A 234 11.42 -13.55 -5.07
N ILE A 235 12.41 -12.69 -4.85
CA ILE A 235 12.75 -11.60 -5.77
C ILE A 235 14.24 -11.31 -5.76
N GLY A 236 14.82 -11.06 -6.94
CA GLY A 236 16.21 -10.60 -7.07
C GLY A 236 16.38 -9.17 -6.54
N LEU A 237 17.48 -8.92 -5.83
CA LEU A 237 17.77 -7.64 -5.19
C LEU A 237 17.72 -6.43 -6.16
N PRO A 238 18.24 -6.47 -7.41
CA PRO A 238 18.12 -5.35 -8.34
C PRO A 238 16.67 -5.02 -8.72
N THR A 239 15.84 -6.05 -8.88
CA THR A 239 14.41 -5.89 -9.19
C THR A 239 13.66 -5.32 -7.99
N LEU A 240 13.97 -5.79 -6.78
CA LEU A 240 13.41 -5.23 -5.56
C LEU A 240 13.80 -3.76 -5.42
N LEU A 241 15.07 -3.40 -5.64
CA LEU A 241 15.54 -2.01 -5.63
C LEU A 241 14.71 -1.15 -6.59
N LYS A 242 14.53 -1.61 -7.84
CA LYS A 242 13.71 -0.92 -8.85
C LYS A 242 12.27 -0.71 -8.38
N LYS A 243 11.62 -1.74 -7.83
CA LYS A 243 10.23 -1.68 -7.31
C LYS A 243 10.08 -0.78 -6.08
N THR A 244 11.10 -0.73 -5.21
CA THR A 244 11.10 0.24 -4.08
C THR A 244 11.27 1.68 -4.56
N GLY A 245 11.94 1.88 -5.70
CA GLY A 245 12.42 3.18 -6.21
C GLY A 245 13.29 3.95 -5.24
N SER A 246 13.98 3.24 -4.34
CA SER A 246 15.05 3.81 -3.53
C SER A 246 16.15 4.37 -4.42
N GLN A 247 16.63 5.57 -4.10
CA GLN A 247 17.75 6.23 -4.78
C GLN A 247 19.11 5.79 -4.21
N SER A 248 19.12 4.79 -3.32
CA SER A 248 20.36 4.28 -2.72
C SER A 248 21.16 3.47 -3.74
N PRO A 249 22.51 3.56 -3.76
CA PRO A 249 23.33 2.65 -4.53
C PRO A 249 23.05 1.19 -4.14
N LEU A 250 23.12 0.26 -5.11
CA LEU A 250 22.79 -1.16 -4.91
C LEU A 250 23.54 -1.78 -3.72
N LYS A 251 24.82 -1.42 -3.52
CA LYS A 251 25.61 -1.88 -2.36
C LYS A 251 24.99 -1.48 -1.01
N ARG A 252 24.52 -0.23 -0.90
CA ARG A 252 23.85 0.27 0.31
C ARG A 252 22.48 -0.38 0.47
N PHE A 253 21.75 -0.55 -0.63
CA PHE A 253 20.47 -1.26 -0.62
C PHE A 253 20.60 -2.71 -0.15
N ARG A 254 21.63 -3.42 -0.62
CA ARG A 254 21.98 -4.77 -0.14
C ARG A 254 22.16 -4.81 1.37
N GLN A 255 22.91 -3.86 1.93
CA GLN A 255 23.11 -3.79 3.38
C GLN A 255 21.79 -3.57 4.12
N MET A 256 20.94 -2.66 3.64
CA MET A 256 19.64 -2.41 4.28
C MET A 256 18.73 -3.65 4.27
N ILE A 257 18.77 -4.46 3.20
CA ILE A 257 17.99 -5.70 3.11
C ILE A 257 18.58 -6.81 3.99
N ARG A 258 19.92 -6.90 4.09
CA ARG A 258 20.58 -7.80 5.06
C ARG A 258 20.18 -7.45 6.49
N ASP A 259 20.30 -6.18 6.87
CA ASP A 259 19.89 -5.74 8.21
C ASP A 259 18.42 -6.11 8.47
N LEU A 260 17.53 -5.90 7.49
CA LEU A 260 16.11 -6.28 7.61
C LEU A 260 15.93 -7.79 7.81
N ALA A 261 16.69 -8.62 7.08
CA ALA A 261 16.66 -10.07 7.23
C ALA A 261 17.22 -10.53 8.59
N ASP A 262 18.28 -9.88 9.08
CA ASP A 262 18.93 -10.22 10.35
C ASP A 262 18.02 -9.89 11.56
N PHE A 263 17.30 -8.75 11.51
CA PHE A 263 16.34 -8.40 12.55
C PHE A 263 15.01 -9.16 12.45
N ASP A 264 14.67 -9.66 11.26
CA ASP A 264 13.47 -10.45 10.95
C ASP A 264 12.18 -9.87 11.58
N HIS A 265 12.00 -8.54 11.52
CA HIS A 265 10.91 -7.83 12.21
C HIS A 265 9.80 -7.35 11.28
N LEU A 266 9.86 -7.71 9.99
CA LEU A 266 8.85 -7.32 9.03
C LEU A 266 7.49 -7.94 9.44
N PRO A 267 6.42 -7.16 9.59
CA PRO A 267 5.09 -7.72 9.89
C PRO A 267 4.68 -8.76 8.84
N ASP A 268 3.92 -9.77 9.24
CA ASP A 268 3.42 -10.89 8.42
C ASP A 268 4.44 -11.79 7.71
N TYR A 269 5.69 -11.34 7.55
CA TYR A 269 6.68 -12.02 6.73
C TYR A 269 8.01 -12.20 7.47
N SER A 270 8.57 -13.38 7.39
CA SER A 270 10.00 -13.59 7.65
C SER A 270 10.79 -13.27 6.39
N VAL A 271 11.90 -12.57 6.55
CA VAL A 271 12.75 -12.12 5.43
C VAL A 271 14.08 -12.84 5.51
N SER A 272 14.47 -13.52 4.43
CA SER A 272 15.82 -14.07 4.29
C SER A 272 16.51 -13.52 3.06
N PHE A 273 17.84 -13.40 3.14
CA PHE A 273 18.67 -12.91 2.06
C PHE A 273 19.77 -13.91 1.72
N ASP A 274 19.76 -14.41 0.50
CA ASP A 274 20.82 -15.25 -0.06
C ASP A 274 21.89 -14.36 -0.69
N THR A 275 23.09 -14.36 -0.10
CA THR A 275 24.21 -13.53 -0.55
C THR A 275 24.88 -14.03 -1.82
N GLU A 276 24.75 -15.32 -2.16
CA GLU A 276 25.36 -15.90 -3.35
C GLU A 276 24.52 -15.60 -4.59
N THR A 277 23.20 -15.70 -4.46
CA THR A 277 22.26 -15.49 -5.57
C THR A 277 21.65 -14.08 -5.61
N ASP A 278 21.95 -13.23 -4.61
CA ASP A 278 21.34 -11.88 -4.45
C ASP A 278 19.79 -11.96 -4.41
N MET A 279 19.25 -13.03 -3.84
CA MET A 279 17.80 -13.28 -3.76
C MET A 279 17.25 -12.96 -2.37
N VAL A 280 16.14 -12.23 -2.35
CA VAL A 280 15.35 -11.95 -1.15
C VAL A 280 14.16 -12.90 -1.14
N THR A 281 13.95 -13.62 -0.04
CA THR A 281 12.77 -14.47 0.15
C THR A 281 11.91 -13.91 1.27
N PHE A 282 10.63 -13.73 0.99
CA PHE A 282 9.61 -13.39 1.97
C PHE A 282 8.79 -14.65 2.25
N ARG A 283 8.76 -15.12 3.48
CA ARG A 283 7.99 -16.28 3.91
C ARG A 283 6.87 -15.83 4.83
N ASN A 284 5.63 -16.23 4.54
CA ASN A 284 4.48 -15.88 5.36
C ASN A 284 4.61 -16.50 6.76
N ARG A 285 4.35 -15.71 7.80
CA ARG A 285 4.36 -16.14 9.22
C ARG A 285 3.06 -16.82 9.66
N GLY A 286 2.04 -16.85 8.81
CA GLY A 286 0.69 -17.31 9.13
C GLY A 286 -0.13 -16.33 9.97
N SER A 287 0.36 -15.10 10.20
CA SER A 287 -0.32 -14.08 11.02
C SER A 287 -1.38 -13.26 10.26
N MET A 288 -1.46 -13.43 8.94
CA MET A 288 -2.50 -12.77 8.17
C MET A 288 -3.85 -13.35 8.58
N VAL A 289 -4.72 -12.49 9.11
CA VAL A 289 -6.16 -12.77 9.15
C VAL A 289 -6.63 -12.74 7.70
N VAL A 290 -6.46 -13.87 7.02
CA VAL A 290 -7.19 -14.15 5.79
C VAL A 290 -8.62 -14.32 6.28
N LEU A 291 -9.48 -13.33 6.04
CA LEU A 291 -10.91 -13.64 5.93
C LEU A 291 -10.93 -14.85 4.99
N PRO A 292 -11.52 -15.99 5.41
CA PRO A 292 -11.47 -17.21 4.63
C PRO A 292 -11.73 -16.82 3.18
N PRO A 293 -10.86 -17.23 2.23
CA PRO A 293 -11.07 -16.88 0.83
C PRO A 293 -12.53 -17.16 0.56
N SER A 294 -13.23 -16.15 0.04
CA SER A 294 -14.61 -16.34 -0.34
C SER A 294 -14.63 -17.61 -1.19
N GLU A 295 -15.50 -18.56 -0.84
CA GLU A 295 -15.54 -19.78 -1.63
C GLU A 295 -15.91 -19.36 -3.06
N PRO A 296 -15.13 -19.75 -4.08
CA PRO A 296 -15.48 -19.44 -5.45
C PRO A 296 -16.91 -19.90 -5.66
N TRP A 297 -17.71 -19.08 -6.34
CA TRP A 297 -19.11 -19.44 -6.57
C TRP A 297 -19.18 -20.80 -7.27
N ASP A 298 -19.76 -21.78 -6.59
CA ASP A 298 -19.76 -23.19 -6.97
C ASP A 298 -20.97 -23.56 -7.84
N GLY A 299 -21.87 -22.61 -8.08
CA GLY A 299 -23.10 -22.84 -8.81
C GLY A 299 -22.88 -23.32 -10.26
N HIS A 300 -23.95 -23.89 -10.80
CA HIS A 300 -23.93 -24.53 -12.11
C HIS A 300 -23.80 -23.50 -13.24
N LEU A 301 -22.88 -23.78 -14.16
CA LEU A 301 -22.72 -23.06 -15.42
C LEU A 301 -23.01 -24.04 -16.56
N GLU A 302 -23.96 -23.69 -17.42
CA GLU A 302 -24.33 -24.51 -18.58
C GLU A 302 -23.16 -24.63 -19.57
N ALA A 303 -22.98 -25.80 -20.18
CA ALA A 303 -21.86 -26.09 -21.07
C ALA A 303 -21.81 -25.19 -22.33
N ASP A 304 -22.98 -24.72 -22.78
CA ASP A 304 -23.09 -23.83 -23.94
C ASP A 304 -22.49 -22.44 -23.67
N ALA A 305 -22.41 -22.04 -22.39
CA ALA A 305 -21.81 -20.76 -22.01
C ALA A 305 -20.31 -20.70 -22.32
N HIS A 306 -19.60 -21.84 -22.29
CA HIS A 306 -18.18 -21.90 -22.66
C HIS A 306 -17.98 -21.66 -24.15
N GLN A 307 -18.93 -22.09 -24.99
CA GLN A 307 -18.87 -21.89 -26.42
C GLN A 307 -19.09 -20.42 -26.77
N ASP A 308 -20.08 -19.78 -26.15
CA ASP A 308 -20.34 -18.35 -26.30
C ASP A 308 -19.19 -17.49 -25.75
N ALA A 309 -18.57 -17.92 -24.65
CA ALA A 309 -17.40 -17.27 -24.08
C ALA A 309 -16.21 -17.25 -25.06
N ARG A 310 -15.97 -18.34 -25.81
CA ARG A 310 -14.92 -18.39 -26.86
C ARG A 310 -15.16 -17.38 -27.98
N ILE A 311 -16.43 -17.06 -28.28
CA ILE A 311 -16.80 -16.10 -29.32
C ILE A 311 -16.50 -14.67 -28.85
N VAL A 312 -16.84 -14.34 -27.60
CA VAL A 312 -16.66 -12.97 -27.07
C VAL A 312 -15.24 -12.68 -26.55
N ALA A 313 -14.45 -13.71 -26.22
CA ALA A 313 -13.07 -13.59 -25.76
C ALA A 313 -12.12 -14.53 -26.54
N PRO A 314 -11.91 -14.30 -27.85
CA PRO A 314 -11.12 -15.19 -28.68
C PRO A 314 -9.65 -15.22 -28.26
N GLY A 315 -9.07 -16.43 -28.23
CA GLY A 315 -7.66 -16.68 -27.88
C GLY A 315 -7.39 -16.92 -26.40
N TRP A 316 -8.31 -16.54 -25.51
CA TRP A 316 -8.20 -16.80 -24.07
C TRP A 316 -8.66 -18.21 -23.70
N ASP A 317 -8.04 -18.80 -22.68
CA ASP A 317 -8.50 -20.06 -22.09
C ASP A 317 -9.78 -19.82 -21.28
N VAL A 318 -10.89 -20.38 -21.76
CA VAL A 318 -12.21 -20.19 -21.15
C VAL A 318 -12.32 -20.80 -19.76
N TYR A 319 -11.60 -21.88 -19.47
CA TYR A 319 -11.60 -22.47 -18.12
C TYR A 319 -10.82 -21.60 -17.14
N MET A 320 -9.80 -20.89 -17.62
CA MET A 320 -9.13 -19.86 -16.84
C MET A 320 -10.07 -18.68 -16.55
N LEU A 321 -10.77 -18.19 -17.57
CA LEU A 321 -11.78 -17.12 -17.39
C LEU A 321 -12.91 -17.52 -16.44
N GLU A 322 -13.36 -18.78 -16.49
CA GLU A 322 -14.38 -19.29 -15.57
C GLU A 322 -13.88 -19.30 -14.12
N ARG A 323 -12.63 -19.73 -13.88
CA ARG A 323 -12.04 -19.70 -12.54
C ARG A 323 -11.94 -18.28 -11.99
N GLU A 324 -11.49 -17.33 -12.81
CA GLU A 324 -11.41 -15.91 -12.43
C GLU A 324 -12.79 -15.33 -12.17
N TRP A 325 -13.79 -15.66 -13.00
CA TRP A 325 -15.17 -15.22 -12.82
C TRP A 325 -15.79 -15.77 -11.54
N ARG A 326 -15.64 -17.07 -11.25
CA ARG A 326 -16.15 -17.70 -10.03
C ARG A 326 -15.47 -17.16 -8.77
N SER A 327 -14.16 -16.94 -8.83
CA SER A 327 -13.42 -16.28 -7.74
C SER A 327 -13.95 -14.86 -7.52
N TRP A 328 -14.16 -14.11 -8.59
CA TRP A 328 -14.70 -12.75 -8.52
C TRP A 328 -16.13 -12.72 -7.94
N LEU A 329 -16.99 -13.68 -8.30
CA LEU A 329 -18.33 -13.79 -7.69
C LEU A 329 -18.27 -14.09 -6.20
N GLY A 330 -17.40 -15.03 -5.79
CA GLY A 330 -17.14 -15.31 -4.38
C GLY A 330 -16.69 -14.04 -3.66
N ASP A 331 -15.67 -13.35 -4.20
CA ASP A 331 -15.02 -12.22 -3.53
C ASP A 331 -15.95 -11.02 -3.32
N ASN A 332 -17.01 -10.94 -4.12
CA ASN A 332 -18.01 -9.89 -4.06
C ASN A 332 -19.34 -10.36 -3.45
N GLU A 333 -19.42 -11.60 -2.95
CA GLU A 333 -20.65 -12.23 -2.43
C GLU A 333 -21.83 -12.12 -3.41
N ILE A 334 -21.56 -12.29 -4.71
CA ILE A 334 -22.55 -12.15 -5.78
C ILE A 334 -23.11 -13.52 -6.16
N GLU A 335 -24.43 -13.67 -6.02
CA GLU A 335 -25.17 -14.81 -6.60
C GLU A 335 -25.85 -14.38 -7.92
N PRO A 336 -25.31 -14.79 -9.08
CA PRO A 336 -25.87 -14.39 -10.36
C PRO A 336 -27.20 -15.11 -10.62
N LYS A 337 -28.29 -14.34 -10.78
CA LYS A 337 -29.61 -14.88 -11.19
C LYS A 337 -29.59 -15.58 -12.55
N HIS A 338 -28.69 -15.16 -13.44
CA HIS A 338 -28.47 -15.75 -14.76
C HIS A 338 -26.97 -16.00 -14.99
N PRO A 339 -26.42 -17.11 -14.46
CA PRO A 339 -24.99 -17.39 -14.46
C PRO A 339 -24.34 -17.33 -15.85
N ALA A 340 -24.92 -17.99 -16.84
CA ALA A 340 -24.38 -18.02 -18.21
C ALA A 340 -24.26 -16.62 -18.84
N LYS A 341 -25.33 -15.80 -18.76
CA LYS A 341 -25.29 -14.42 -19.28
C LYS A 341 -24.29 -13.55 -18.54
N HIS A 342 -24.18 -13.75 -17.22
CA HIS A 342 -23.21 -13.04 -16.40
C HIS A 342 -21.78 -13.41 -16.77
N PHE A 343 -21.51 -14.70 -16.96
CA PHE A 343 -20.20 -15.20 -17.37
C PHE A 343 -19.81 -14.67 -18.76
N ILE A 344 -20.71 -14.73 -19.75
CA ILE A 344 -20.45 -14.20 -21.10
C ILE A 344 -20.16 -12.69 -21.04
N LYS A 345 -20.92 -11.93 -20.24
CA LYS A 345 -20.68 -10.49 -20.05
C LYS A 345 -19.32 -10.22 -19.40
N PHE A 346 -18.93 -11.06 -18.43
CA PHE A 346 -17.61 -11.01 -17.81
C PHE A 346 -16.50 -11.28 -18.82
N CYS A 347 -16.60 -12.35 -19.63
CA CYS A 347 -15.62 -12.66 -20.67
C CYS A 347 -15.50 -11.55 -21.72
N LYS A 348 -16.64 -10.97 -22.13
CA LYS A 348 -16.65 -9.83 -23.06
C LYS A 348 -15.90 -8.63 -22.47
N SER A 349 -16.23 -8.24 -21.24
CA SER A 349 -15.54 -7.13 -20.56
C SER A 349 -14.05 -7.44 -20.32
N TRP A 350 -13.71 -8.68 -20.01
CA TRP A 350 -12.33 -9.12 -19.84
C TRP A 350 -11.52 -8.93 -21.13
N TYR A 351 -12.07 -9.36 -22.27
CA TYR A 351 -11.45 -9.20 -23.57
C TYR A 351 -11.38 -7.72 -24.01
N GLU A 352 -12.44 -6.94 -23.78
CA GLU A 352 -12.44 -5.49 -24.07
C GLU A 352 -11.36 -4.75 -23.27
N ASN A 353 -11.13 -5.14 -22.02
CA ASN A 353 -10.14 -4.49 -21.15
C ASN A 353 -8.70 -4.98 -21.38
N ARG A 354 -8.51 -6.22 -21.82
CA ARG A 354 -7.17 -6.85 -21.89
C ARG A 354 -6.69 -7.19 -23.30
N GLY A 355 -7.56 -7.09 -24.30
CA GLY A 355 -7.26 -7.44 -25.68
C GLY A 355 -7.00 -8.94 -25.88
N LYS A 356 -6.31 -9.27 -26.99
CA LYS A 356 -5.88 -10.64 -27.29
C LYS A 356 -4.70 -11.04 -26.40
N PRO A 357 -4.64 -12.30 -25.94
CA PRO A 357 -3.55 -12.77 -25.08
C PRO A 357 -2.22 -12.91 -25.83
#